data_AF-A0A6D2JCV2-F1
#
_entry.id   AF-A0A6D2JCV2-F1
#
_cell.length_a   1.000
_cell.length_b   1.000
_cell.length_c   1.000
_cell.angle_alpha   90.00
_cell.angle_beta   90.00
_cell.angle_gamma   90.00
#
_symmetry.space_group_name_H-M   'P 1'
#
loop_
_entity.id
_entity.type
_entity.pdbx_description
1 polymer ?
#
loop_
_entity_poly.entity_id
_entity_poly.type
_entity_poly.pdbx_seq_one_letter_code
_entity_poly.pdbx_strand_id
1 'polypeptide(L)'
;MVSEESVSCPCSGVRREGPDLWQELFPSLASLSTQGPLQAEVVSMMLRWLPEDITVHNEDVEGDRRRLLLRGLTESLPEILPLLYNLLERHYGAAMSEASRQQVDLAKQHAAVVMACINAVNAYAEWAPVLDLSRYGIINGCGALLSSPDFRLHACEFFKLVCSRYATGLFDMIS
;
A
#
# COMPACT_ATOMS: atom_id res chain seq x y z
N MET A 1 -9.51 33.30 1.23
CA MET A 1 -8.32 33.01 0.40
C MET A 1 -7.20 32.64 1.36
N VAL A 2 -7.18 31.38 1.77
CA VAL A 2 -6.01 30.76 2.40
C VAL A 2 -5.36 29.98 1.27
N SER A 3 -4.14 30.37 0.95
CA SER A 3 -3.38 29.92 -0.21
C SER A 3 -3.28 28.39 -0.26
N GLU A 4 -3.64 27.81 -1.41
CA GLU A 4 -3.46 26.40 -1.80
C GLU A 4 -1.97 26.02 -2.00
N GLU A 5 -1.04 26.68 -1.30
CA GLU A 5 0.42 26.52 -1.48
C GLU A 5 1.12 25.70 -0.39
N SER A 6 0.39 25.14 0.58
CA SER A 6 1.00 24.48 1.75
C SER A 6 0.77 22.98 1.87
N VAL A 7 0.41 22.28 0.79
CA VAL A 7 0.45 20.82 0.76
C VAL A 7 1.31 20.38 -0.44
N SER A 8 2.61 20.65 -0.33
CA SER A 8 3.58 19.96 -1.17
C SER A 8 3.52 18.47 -0.81
N CYS A 9 2.98 17.64 -1.70
CA CYS A 9 2.97 16.19 -1.51
C CYS A 9 4.41 15.71 -1.24
N PRO A 10 4.66 14.86 -0.22
CA PRO A 10 5.98 14.26 0.03
C PRO A 10 6.54 13.52 -1.20
N CYS A 11 5.66 13.08 -2.12
CA CYS A 11 6.01 12.45 -3.40
C CYS A 11 6.71 13.38 -4.40
N SER A 12 6.70 14.71 -4.21
CA SER A 12 7.47 15.62 -5.06
C SER A 12 8.99 15.43 -4.90
N GLY A 13 9.43 15.04 -3.70
CA GLY A 13 10.82 14.70 -3.38
C GLY A 13 11.27 13.39 -4.02
N VAL A 14 10.46 12.33 -3.91
CA VAL A 14 10.79 11.02 -4.52
C VAL A 14 10.84 11.08 -6.04
N ARG A 15 9.98 11.92 -6.66
CA ARG A 15 10.09 12.22 -8.10
C ARG A 15 11.41 12.90 -8.48
N ARG A 16 11.97 13.76 -7.62
CA ARG A 16 13.17 14.55 -7.89
C ARG A 16 14.48 13.86 -7.49
N GLU A 17 14.50 13.12 -6.40
CA GLU A 17 15.72 12.64 -5.73
C GLU A 17 15.97 11.14 -5.93
N GLY A 18 14.96 10.37 -6.34
CA GLY A 18 15.13 8.98 -6.74
C GLY A 18 15.04 7.95 -5.61
N PRO A 19 15.38 6.67 -5.89
CA PRO A 19 15.24 5.56 -4.95
C PRO A 19 16.18 5.64 -3.72
N ASP A 20 17.27 6.40 -3.80
CA ASP A 20 18.22 6.55 -2.70
C ASP A 20 17.61 7.31 -1.51
N LEU A 21 16.86 8.38 -1.77
CA LEU A 21 16.12 9.10 -0.73
C LEU A 21 15.08 8.19 -0.05
N TRP A 22 14.41 7.33 -0.83
CA TRP A 22 13.42 6.40 -0.30
C TRP A 22 14.03 5.44 0.72
N GLN A 23 15.22 4.91 0.41
CA GLN A 23 15.96 4.01 1.31
C GLN A 23 16.34 4.69 2.63
N GLU A 24 16.66 5.98 2.61
CA GLU A 24 16.95 6.74 3.83
C GLU A 24 15.69 7.09 4.63
N LEU A 25 14.58 7.39 3.95
CA LEU A 25 13.32 7.79 4.59
C LEU A 25 12.52 6.61 5.15
N PHE A 26 12.61 5.44 4.52
CA PHE A 26 11.78 4.29 4.86
C PHE A 26 11.88 3.85 6.34
N PRO A 27 13.06 3.74 6.97
CA PRO A 27 13.16 3.41 8.39
C PRO A 27 12.44 4.42 9.30
N SER A 28 12.47 5.70 8.94
CA SER A 28 11.78 6.76 9.70
C SER A 28 10.27 6.63 9.57
N LEU A 29 9.76 6.30 8.37
CA LEU A 29 8.34 6.03 8.14
C LEU A 29 7.87 4.77 8.88
N ALA A 30 8.68 3.70 8.85
CA ALA A 30 8.42 2.48 9.59
C ALA A 30 8.33 2.76 11.10
N SER A 31 9.26 3.55 11.67
CA SER A 31 9.20 3.97 13.07
C SER A 31 7.95 4.82 13.36
N LEU A 32 7.63 5.79 12.50
CA LEU A 32 6.45 6.65 12.63
C LEU A 32 5.15 5.83 12.68
N SER A 33 5.03 4.79 11.85
CA SER A 33 3.84 3.93 11.81
C SER A 33 3.53 3.23 13.14
N THR A 34 4.52 3.09 14.02
CA THR A 34 4.34 2.44 15.33
C THR A 34 3.83 3.37 16.43
N GLN A 35 3.79 4.68 16.19
CA GLN A 35 3.47 5.68 17.20
C GLN A 35 1.96 5.81 17.49
N GLY A 36 1.10 5.40 16.56
CA GLY A 36 -0.34 5.43 16.75
C GLY A 36 -1.14 5.17 15.48
N PRO A 37 -2.48 5.02 15.58
CA PRO A 37 -3.35 4.78 14.44
C PRO A 37 -3.28 5.87 13.38
N LEU A 38 -3.26 7.14 13.78
CA LEU A 38 -3.20 8.26 12.84
C LEU A 38 -1.89 8.26 12.05
N GLN A 39 -0.76 8.02 12.71
CA GLN A 39 0.54 7.95 12.06
C GLN A 39 0.62 6.75 11.10
N ALA A 40 0.10 5.59 11.53
CA ALA A 40 0.03 4.40 10.68
C ALA A 40 -0.84 4.62 9.43
N GLU A 41 -1.95 5.34 9.56
CA GLU A 41 -2.82 5.72 8.44
C GLU A 41 -2.06 6.58 7.44
N VAL A 42 -1.41 7.64 7.91
CA VAL A 42 -0.62 8.55 7.07
C VAL A 42 0.51 7.82 6.35
N VAL A 43 1.25 6.95 7.06
CA VAL A 43 2.32 6.13 6.45
C VAL A 43 1.74 5.19 5.37
N SER A 44 0.59 4.57 5.63
CA SER A 44 -0.09 3.73 4.64
C SER A 44 -0.53 4.52 3.40
N MET A 45 -1.03 5.73 3.58
CA MET A 45 -1.35 6.63 2.47
C MET A 45 -0.11 7.02 1.66
N MET A 46 1.02 7.33 2.32
CA MET A 46 2.28 7.62 1.63
C MET A 46 2.79 6.43 0.83
N LEU A 47 2.73 5.23 1.41
CA LEU A 47 3.11 3.98 0.73
C LEU A 47 2.21 3.70 -0.48
N ARG A 48 0.93 4.07 -0.43
CA ARG A 48 0.03 3.97 -1.57
C ARG A 48 0.38 4.93 -2.71
N TRP A 49 0.74 6.17 -2.37
CA TRP A 49 0.99 7.20 -3.38
C TRP A 49 2.25 6.92 -4.20
N LEU A 50 3.23 6.25 -3.61
CA LEU A 50 4.50 5.94 -4.26
C LEU A 50 4.34 5.13 -5.57
N PRO A 51 3.63 3.98 -5.61
CA PRO A 51 3.34 3.27 -6.85
C PRO A 51 2.32 3.98 -7.73
N GLU A 52 1.26 4.58 -7.18
CA GLU A 52 0.22 5.29 -7.97
C GLU A 52 0.81 6.42 -8.82
N ASP A 53 1.80 7.12 -8.28
CA ASP A 53 2.46 8.21 -8.98
C ASP A 53 3.30 7.72 -10.17
N ILE A 54 3.82 6.49 -10.10
CA ILE A 54 4.61 5.86 -11.15
C ILE A 54 3.70 5.22 -12.21
N THR A 55 2.54 4.69 -11.82
CA THR A 55 1.63 3.93 -12.70
C THR A 55 0.52 4.75 -13.36
N VAL A 56 0.01 5.82 -12.73
CA VAL A 56 -1.20 6.53 -13.17
C VAL A 56 -0.91 7.85 -13.91
N HIS A 57 0.14 8.59 -13.58
CA HIS A 57 0.44 9.91 -14.18
C HIS A 57 1.54 9.79 -15.23
N ASN A 58 1.21 9.33 -16.45
CA ASN A 58 2.27 8.92 -17.37
C ASN A 58 1.97 9.07 -18.88
N GLU A 59 1.54 10.25 -19.33
CA GLU A 59 1.66 10.63 -20.75
C GLU A 59 3.04 11.25 -21.06
N ASP A 60 3.79 11.74 -20.05
CA ASP A 60 5.02 12.55 -20.25
C ASP A 60 6.30 12.04 -19.54
N VAL A 61 6.32 10.89 -18.85
CA VAL A 61 7.57 10.35 -18.25
C VAL A 61 8.20 9.32 -19.19
N GLU A 62 9.39 9.66 -19.72
CA GLU A 62 10.24 8.76 -20.52
C GLU A 62 10.29 7.35 -19.93
N GLY A 63 9.95 6.33 -20.73
CA GLY A 63 9.77 4.94 -20.27
C GLY A 63 10.99 4.37 -19.52
N ASP A 64 12.19 4.89 -19.75
CA ASP A 64 13.40 4.52 -19.03
C ASP A 64 13.40 4.95 -17.56
N ARG A 65 12.91 6.15 -17.24
CA ARG A 65 12.82 6.62 -15.86
C ARG A 65 11.77 5.86 -15.06
N ARG A 66 10.65 5.50 -15.69
CA ARG A 66 9.63 4.62 -15.09
C ARG A 66 10.20 3.26 -14.74
N ARG A 67 10.96 2.64 -15.66
CA ARG A 67 11.62 1.35 -15.42
C ARG A 67 12.60 1.43 -14.25
N LEU A 68 13.37 2.50 -14.15
CA LEU A 68 14.34 2.70 -13.07
C LEU A 68 13.65 2.88 -11.70
N LEU A 69 12.58 3.67 -11.63
CA LEU A 69 11.80 3.85 -10.39
C LEU A 69 11.10 2.57 -9.94
N LEU A 70 10.46 1.85 -10.87
CA LEU A 70 9.84 0.55 -10.55
C LEU A 70 10.87 -0.46 -10.08
N ARG A 71 12.07 -0.46 -10.67
CA ARG A 71 13.16 -1.34 -10.22
C ARG A 71 13.58 -1.02 -8.79
N GLY A 72 13.87 0.25 -8.47
CA GLY A 72 14.22 0.63 -7.09
C GLY A 72 13.11 0.34 -6.08
N LEU A 73 11.86 0.51 -6.49
CA LEU A 73 10.71 0.16 -5.66
C LEU A 73 10.57 -1.36 -5.48
N THR A 74 10.86 -2.15 -6.52
CA THR A 74 10.88 -3.62 -6.46
C THR A 74 11.95 -4.11 -5.49
N GLU A 75 13.13 -3.50 -5.52
CA GLU A 75 14.22 -3.78 -4.58
C GLU A 75 13.82 -3.47 -3.13
N SER A 76 12.87 -2.55 -2.92
CA SER A 76 12.33 -2.18 -1.61
C SER A 76 11.13 -3.01 -1.16
N LEU A 77 10.54 -3.86 -2.02
CA LEU A 77 9.39 -4.71 -1.68
C LEU A 77 9.60 -5.63 -0.47
N PRO A 78 10.80 -6.23 -0.27
CA PRO A 78 11.08 -7.06 0.89
C PRO A 78 10.92 -6.34 2.24
N GLU A 79 10.96 -5.01 2.25
CA GLU A 79 10.77 -4.21 3.46
C GLU A 79 9.35 -3.64 3.54
N ILE A 80 8.82 -3.19 2.41
CA ILE A 80 7.49 -2.58 2.32
C ILE A 80 6.38 -3.61 2.59
N LEU A 81 6.43 -4.78 1.94
CA LEU A 81 5.34 -5.76 2.03
C LEU A 81 5.18 -6.32 3.44
N PRO A 82 6.25 -6.70 4.17
CA PRO A 82 6.11 -7.07 5.58
C PRO A 82 5.57 -5.95 6.46
N LEU A 83 5.97 -4.69 6.22
CA LEU A 83 5.45 -3.55 6.97
C LEU A 83 3.94 -3.41 6.77
N LEU A 84 3.48 -3.45 5.51
CA LEU A 84 2.05 -3.40 5.18
C LEU A 84 1.28 -4.57 5.81
N TYR A 85 1.82 -5.80 5.74
CA TYR A 85 1.19 -6.95 6.38
C TYR A 85 1.06 -6.74 7.91
N ASN A 86 2.14 -6.32 8.57
CA ASN A 86 2.14 -6.09 10.01
C ASN A 86 1.13 -5.01 10.42
N LEU A 87 1.04 -3.91 9.66
CA LEU A 87 0.06 -2.86 9.91
C LEU A 87 -1.37 -3.38 9.73
N LEU A 88 -1.61 -4.15 8.66
CA LEU A 88 -2.91 -4.75 8.38
C LEU A 88 -3.35 -5.68 9.51
N GLU A 89 -2.51 -6.65 9.87
CA GLU A 89 -2.79 -7.65 10.90
C GLU A 89 -3.00 -7.00 12.28
N ARG A 90 -2.10 -6.09 12.68
CA ARG A 90 -2.17 -5.42 13.98
C ARG A 90 -3.40 -4.52 14.11
N HIS A 91 -3.66 -3.68 13.12
CA HIS A 91 -4.78 -2.73 13.20
C HIS A 91 -6.12 -3.43 12.99
N TYR A 92 -6.18 -4.50 12.18
CA TYR A 92 -7.38 -5.32 12.09
C TYR A 92 -7.72 -6.00 13.42
N GLY A 93 -6.74 -6.65 14.05
CA GLY A 93 -6.93 -7.26 15.37
C GLY A 93 -7.36 -6.24 16.43
N ALA A 94 -6.74 -5.06 16.44
CA ALA A 94 -7.10 -3.97 17.35
C ALA A 94 -8.52 -3.42 17.06
N ALA A 95 -8.90 -3.24 15.80
CA ALA A 95 -10.25 -2.79 15.43
C ALA A 95 -11.33 -3.76 15.96
N MET A 96 -11.12 -5.07 15.77
CA MET A 96 -12.05 -6.10 16.25
C MET A 96 -12.11 -6.16 17.78
N SER A 97 -10.95 -6.06 18.45
CA SER A 97 -10.86 -6.02 19.91
C SER A 97 -11.60 -4.80 20.46
N GLU A 98 -11.32 -3.60 19.97
CA GLU A 98 -11.93 -2.37 20.49
C GLU A 98 -13.43 -2.26 20.14
N ALA A 99 -13.85 -2.80 18.99
CA ALA A 99 -15.28 -2.94 18.68
C ALA A 99 -16.00 -3.86 19.68
N SER A 100 -15.37 -4.98 20.08
CA SER A 100 -15.94 -5.89 21.08
C SER A 100 -16.05 -5.25 22.48
N ARG A 101 -15.16 -4.28 22.78
CA ARG A 101 -15.14 -3.50 24.03
C ARG A 101 -16.03 -2.27 23.97
N GLN A 102 -16.84 -2.11 22.91
CA GLN A 102 -17.71 -0.96 22.68
C GLN A 102 -16.95 0.39 22.57
N GLN A 103 -15.65 0.37 22.31
CA GLN A 103 -14.83 1.57 22.08
C GLN A 103 -14.87 1.96 20.59
N VAL A 104 -16.05 2.43 20.17
CA VAL A 104 -16.38 2.67 18.75
C VAL A 104 -15.40 3.65 18.08
N ASP A 105 -14.97 4.71 18.77
CA ASP A 105 -14.10 5.72 18.17
C ASP A 105 -12.69 5.20 17.89
N LEU A 106 -12.11 4.42 18.82
CA LEU A 106 -10.80 3.79 18.61
C LEU A 106 -10.89 2.66 17.58
N ALA A 107 -11.97 1.88 17.59
CA ALA A 107 -12.21 0.87 16.56
C ALA A 107 -12.26 1.49 15.16
N LYS A 108 -12.92 2.64 15.00
CA LYS A 108 -12.96 3.40 13.74
C LYS A 108 -11.58 3.90 13.32
N GLN A 109 -10.77 4.40 14.25
CA GLN A 109 -9.40 4.83 13.93
C GLN A 109 -8.57 3.65 13.41
N HIS A 110 -8.62 2.50 14.08
CA HIS A 110 -7.94 1.29 13.60
C HIS A 110 -8.49 0.81 12.26
N ALA A 111 -9.81 0.86 12.03
CA ALA A 111 -10.43 0.53 10.76
C ALA A 111 -9.97 1.45 9.62
N ALA A 112 -9.79 2.75 9.89
CA ALA A 112 -9.25 3.69 8.91
C ALA A 112 -7.82 3.32 8.48
N VAL A 113 -6.96 2.88 9.42
CA VAL A 113 -5.63 2.35 9.09
C VAL A 113 -5.72 1.11 8.19
N VAL A 114 -6.59 0.15 8.53
CA VAL A 114 -6.80 -1.07 7.72
C VAL A 114 -7.22 -0.70 6.29
N MET A 115 -8.13 0.27 6.15
CA MET A 115 -8.58 0.79 4.86
C MET A 115 -7.46 1.47 4.07
N ALA A 116 -6.66 2.33 4.70
CA ALA A 116 -5.51 2.95 4.05
C ALA A 116 -4.47 1.90 3.62
N CYS A 117 -4.21 0.90 4.47
CA CYS A 117 -3.26 -0.16 4.22
C CYS A 117 -3.69 -1.08 3.08
N ILE A 118 -4.97 -1.50 3.02
CA ILE A 118 -5.44 -2.34 1.91
C ILE A 118 -5.45 -1.60 0.57
N ASN A 119 -5.71 -0.29 0.59
CA ASN A 119 -5.59 0.54 -0.61
C ASN A 119 -4.13 0.66 -1.07
N ALA A 120 -3.17 0.76 -0.15
CA ALA A 120 -1.76 0.67 -0.49
C ALA A 120 -1.43 -0.68 -1.13
N VAL A 121 -1.85 -1.79 -0.49
CA VAL A 121 -1.68 -3.15 -1.01
C VAL A 121 -2.25 -3.31 -2.43
N ASN A 122 -3.42 -2.74 -2.71
CA ASN A 122 -4.00 -2.76 -4.06
C ASN A 122 -3.10 -2.07 -5.10
N ALA A 123 -2.53 -0.92 -4.77
CA ALA A 123 -1.60 -0.22 -5.66
C ALA A 123 -0.31 -1.02 -5.93
N TYR A 124 0.16 -1.81 -4.95
CA TYR A 124 1.29 -2.73 -5.18
C TYR A 124 0.87 -4.00 -5.95
N ALA A 125 -0.37 -4.48 -5.77
CA ALA A 125 -0.86 -5.71 -6.41
C ALA A 125 -0.90 -5.64 -7.93
N GLU A 126 -1.04 -4.43 -8.50
CA GLU A 126 -1.06 -4.19 -9.95
C GLU A 126 0.23 -4.63 -10.65
N TRP A 127 1.39 -4.51 -10.01
CA TRP A 127 2.68 -4.73 -10.67
C TRP A 127 3.65 -5.62 -9.88
N ALA A 128 3.55 -5.70 -8.54
CA ALA A 128 4.46 -6.50 -7.72
C ALA A 128 4.36 -8.01 -8.04
N PRO A 129 5.46 -8.79 -7.97
CA PRO A 129 5.41 -10.22 -8.22
C PRO A 129 4.46 -10.93 -7.26
N VAL A 130 3.56 -11.78 -7.79
CA VAL A 130 2.58 -12.50 -6.96
C VAL A 130 3.26 -13.43 -5.95
N LEU A 131 4.44 -13.96 -6.30
CA LEU A 131 5.25 -14.77 -5.37
C LEU A 131 5.64 -13.98 -4.13
N ASP A 132 5.99 -12.69 -4.26
CA ASP A 132 6.34 -11.85 -3.12
C ASP A 132 5.10 -11.53 -2.27
N LEU A 133 3.97 -11.22 -2.92
CA LEU A 133 2.69 -11.01 -2.21
C LEU A 133 2.28 -12.24 -1.39
N SER A 134 2.51 -13.44 -1.93
CA SER A 134 2.28 -14.69 -1.20
C SER A 134 3.29 -14.88 -0.07
N ARG A 135 4.59 -14.70 -0.36
CA ARG A 135 5.70 -14.91 0.57
C ARG A 135 5.58 -14.05 1.83
N TYR A 136 5.14 -12.80 1.68
CA TYR A 136 4.99 -11.86 2.80
C TYR A 136 3.59 -11.87 3.41
N GLY A 137 2.75 -12.86 3.09
CA GLY A 137 1.47 -13.08 3.77
C GLY A 137 0.34 -12.15 3.35
N ILE A 138 0.54 -11.28 2.36
CA ILE A 138 -0.48 -10.31 1.90
C ILE A 138 -1.75 -11.03 1.41
N ILE A 139 -1.59 -12.11 0.65
CA ILE A 139 -2.73 -12.91 0.16
C ILE A 139 -3.57 -13.44 1.34
N ASN A 140 -2.91 -13.91 2.40
CA ASN A 140 -3.60 -14.41 3.58
C ASN A 140 -4.27 -13.27 4.37
N GLY A 141 -3.59 -12.14 4.53
CA GLY A 141 -4.13 -10.94 5.18
C GLY A 141 -5.40 -10.42 4.48
N CYS A 142 -5.35 -10.25 3.15
CA CYS A 142 -6.52 -9.88 2.36
C CYS A 142 -7.63 -10.95 2.40
N GLY A 143 -7.27 -12.22 2.45
CA GLY A 143 -8.23 -13.33 2.61
C GLY A 143 -9.03 -13.23 3.91
N ALA A 144 -8.37 -12.93 5.03
CA ALA A 144 -9.03 -12.74 6.32
C ALA A 144 -10.03 -11.57 6.32
N LEU A 145 -9.75 -10.51 5.57
CA LEU A 145 -10.60 -9.33 5.47
C LEU A 145 -11.91 -9.58 4.72
N LEU A 146 -12.01 -10.64 3.91
CA LEU A 146 -13.25 -11.00 3.21
C LEU A 146 -14.40 -11.30 4.17
N SER A 147 -14.10 -11.79 5.37
CA SER A 147 -15.10 -12.07 6.41
C SER A 147 -15.73 -10.79 6.96
N SER A 148 -15.04 -9.66 6.89
CA SER A 148 -15.47 -8.39 7.48
C SER A 148 -16.13 -7.48 6.44
N PRO A 149 -17.42 -7.08 6.63
CA PRO A 149 -18.17 -6.34 5.61
C PRO A 149 -17.54 -4.99 5.26
N ASP A 150 -16.92 -4.31 6.22
CA ASP A 150 -16.31 -2.99 6.03
C ASP A 150 -15.09 -3.01 5.08
N PHE A 151 -14.37 -4.13 5.04
CA PHE A 151 -13.13 -4.27 4.27
C PHE A 151 -13.28 -5.16 3.03
N ARG A 152 -14.37 -5.94 2.96
CA ARG A 152 -14.59 -6.97 1.94
C ARG A 152 -14.44 -6.46 0.52
N LEU A 153 -14.99 -5.29 0.21
CA LEU A 153 -14.93 -4.75 -1.15
C LEU A 153 -13.49 -4.50 -1.62
N HIS A 154 -12.68 -3.90 -0.76
CA HIS A 154 -11.27 -3.60 -1.05
C HIS A 154 -10.44 -4.88 -1.14
N ALA A 155 -10.76 -5.89 -0.31
CA ALA A 155 -10.14 -7.21 -0.39
C ALA A 155 -10.53 -7.95 -1.69
N CYS A 156 -11.77 -7.83 -2.14
CA CYS A 156 -12.19 -8.35 -3.45
C CYS A 156 -11.44 -7.68 -4.59
N GLU A 157 -11.21 -6.37 -4.54
CA GLU A 157 -10.43 -5.64 -5.56
C GLU A 157 -9.00 -6.19 -5.63
N PHE A 158 -8.35 -6.43 -4.47
CA PHE A 158 -7.04 -7.09 -4.43
C PHE A 158 -7.02 -8.42 -5.21
N PHE A 159 -7.96 -9.32 -4.90
CA PHE A 159 -8.01 -10.63 -5.55
C PHE A 159 -8.33 -10.51 -7.05
N LYS A 160 -9.21 -9.58 -7.43
CA LYS A 160 -9.51 -9.29 -8.83
C LYS A 160 -8.26 -8.83 -9.58
N LEU A 161 -7.45 -7.92 -9.00
CA LEU A 161 -6.20 -7.45 -9.60
C LEU A 161 -5.19 -8.60 -9.77
N VAL A 162 -4.97 -9.38 -8.71
CA VAL A 162 -4.04 -10.52 -8.75
C VAL A 162 -4.47 -11.55 -9.81
N CYS A 163 -5.75 -11.93 -9.84
CA CYS A 163 -6.27 -12.88 -10.82
C CYS A 163 -6.23 -12.36 -12.25
N SER A 164 -6.50 -11.07 -12.47
CA SER A 164 -6.51 -10.49 -13.82
C SER A 164 -5.13 -10.60 -14.49
N ARG A 165 -4.05 -10.49 -13.71
CA ARG A 165 -2.67 -10.59 -14.22
C ARG A 165 -2.31 -12.00 -14.68
N TYR A 166 -2.87 -13.03 -14.04
CA TYR A 166 -2.71 -14.41 -14.52
C TYR A 166 -3.43 -14.64 -15.85
N ALA A 167 -4.58 -14.01 -16.06
CA ALA A 167 -5.33 -14.15 -17.31
C ALA A 167 -4.59 -13.50 -18.50
N THR A 168 -3.93 -12.36 -18.29
CA THR A 168 -3.16 -11.67 -19.35
C THR A 168 -1.90 -12.44 -19.73
N GLY A 169 -1.13 -12.95 -18.76
CA GLY A 169 0.10 -13.70 -19.03
C GLY A 169 -0.12 -15.02 -19.77
N LEU A 170 -1.31 -15.61 -19.66
CA LEU A 170 -1.70 -16.80 -20.44
C LEU A 170 -2.03 -16.46 -21.90
N PHE A 171 -2.59 -15.28 -22.18
CA PHE A 171 -2.86 -14.85 -23.55
C PHE A 171 -1.57 -14.54 -24.34
N ASP A 172 -0.57 -13.93 -23.70
CA ASP A 172 0.72 -13.63 -24.33
C ASP A 172 1.58 -14.87 -24.61
N MET A 173 1.33 -16.00 -23.93
CA MET A 173 2.01 -17.27 -24.17
C MET A 173 1.37 -18.13 -25.28
N ILE A 174 0.16 -17.79 -25.71
CA ILE A 174 -0.63 -18.57 -26.68
C ILE A 174 -0.75 -17.82 -28.03
N SER A 175 -0.29 -16.56 -28.11
CA SER A 175 -0.28 -15.74 -29.32
C SER A 175 1.11 -15.59 -29.94
#